data_AF-A0A8T5RWR8-F1
#
_entry.id   AF-A0A8T5RWR8-F1
#
_cell.length_a   1.000
_cell.length_b   1.000
_cell.length_c   1.000
_cell.angle_alpha   90.00
_cell.angle_beta   90.00
_cell.angle_gamma   90.00
#
_symmetry.space_group_name_H-M   'P 1'
#
loop_
_entity.id
_entity.type
_entity.pdbx_description
1 polymer ?
#
loop_
_entity_poly.entity_id
_entity_poly.type
_entity_poly.pdbx_seq_one_letter_code
_entity_poly.pdbx_strand_id
1 'polypeptide(L)'
;CISGESVFREAEIITDLCGGIPATFPLEKDFINPDTKDYLNKYIMRNPNISPENAAQFWRYIGDVSVSATSGVSLFGNYHGGGSPVMESIAITSQYDIESRKEIVKRIAGINDELNEEMKKEKNVILETKLA
;
A
#
# COMPACT_ATOMS: atom_id res chain seq x y z
N CYS A 1 8.92 -5.26 2.53
CA CYS A 1 7.56 -5.10 3.06
C CYS A 1 6.72 -4.17 2.15
N ILE A 2 6.06 -4.73 1.15
CA ILE A 2 5.04 -4.04 0.32
C ILE A 2 3.80 -3.54 1.10
N SER A 3 3.83 -3.64 2.44
CA SER A 3 2.71 -3.30 3.32
C SER A 3 2.33 -1.83 3.18
N GLY A 4 3.30 -0.91 3.20
CA GLY A 4 3.01 0.52 3.09
C GLY A 4 2.38 0.90 1.75
N GLU A 5 2.79 0.27 0.65
CA GLU A 5 2.29 0.60 -0.70
C GLU A 5 0.88 0.06 -0.97
N SER A 6 0.52 -1.07 -0.34
CA SER A 6 -0.74 -1.76 -0.62
C SER A 6 -1.92 -1.25 0.22
N VAL A 7 -1.67 -0.52 1.31
CA VAL A 7 -2.70 -0.07 2.27
C VAL A 7 -3.86 0.68 1.60
N PHE A 8 -3.57 1.63 0.71
CA PHE A 8 -4.63 2.37 0.02
C PHE A 8 -5.34 1.53 -1.04
N ARG A 9 -4.65 0.56 -1.64
CA ARG A 9 -5.27 -0.38 -2.59
C ARG A 9 -6.24 -1.32 -1.88
N GLU A 10 -5.91 -1.76 -0.67
CA GLU A 10 -6.82 -2.56 0.17
C GLU A 10 -8.07 -1.77 0.54
N ALA A 11 -7.91 -0.51 0.95
CA ALA A 11 -9.02 0.40 1.24
C ALA A 11 -9.90 0.67 0.01
N GLU A 12 -9.30 0.82 -1.17
CA GLU A 12 -10.00 0.97 -2.44
C GLU A 12 -10.88 -0.26 -2.75
N ILE A 13 -10.33 -1.48 -2.61
CA ILE A 13 -11.07 -2.72 -2.85
C ILE A 13 -12.30 -2.82 -1.93
N ILE A 14 -12.14 -2.50 -0.64
CA ILE A 14 -13.26 -2.49 0.31
C ILE A 14 -14.30 -1.44 -0.10
N THR A 15 -13.85 -0.25 -0.51
CA THR A 15 -14.74 0.84 -0.93
C THR A 15 -15.57 0.44 -2.16
N ASP A 16 -14.95 -0.19 -3.15
CA ASP A 16 -15.63 -0.68 -4.36
C ASP A 16 -16.67 -1.75 -4.04
N LEU A 17 -16.33 -2.71 -3.18
CA LEU A 17 -17.25 -3.78 -2.75
C LEU A 17 -18.45 -3.26 -1.95
N CYS A 18 -18.23 -2.28 -1.09
CA CYS A 18 -19.25 -1.77 -0.18
C CYS A 18 -20.17 -0.73 -0.82
N GLY A 19 -19.69 -0.01 -1.84
CA GLY A 19 -20.34 1.19 -2.33
C GLY A 19 -20.49 2.24 -1.21
N GLY A 20 -21.56 3.03 -1.26
CA GLY A 20 -21.78 4.15 -0.33
C GLY A 20 -22.33 3.78 1.06
N ILE A 21 -22.62 2.50 1.33
CA ILE A 21 -23.31 2.09 2.56
C ILE A 21 -22.54 2.49 3.83
N PRO A 22 -21.22 2.27 3.96
CA PRO A 22 -20.50 2.58 5.20
C PRO A 22 -20.59 4.06 5.60
N ALA A 23 -20.60 4.97 4.62
CA ALA A 23 -20.68 6.42 4.84
C ALA A 23 -22.09 6.93 5.09
N THR A 24 -23.12 6.14 4.78
CA THR A 24 -24.54 6.55 4.84
C THR A 24 -25.37 5.65 5.76
N PHE A 25 -24.72 4.78 6.52
CA PHE A 25 -25.39 3.79 7.34
C PHE A 25 -26.14 4.45 8.51
N PRO A 26 -27.41 4.07 8.78
CA PRO A 26 -28.18 4.62 9.90
C PRO A 26 -27.54 4.30 11.26
N LEU A 27 -27.81 5.15 12.24
CA LEU A 27 -27.28 4.98 13.59
C LEU A 27 -28.04 3.87 14.33
N GLU A 28 -27.43 3.31 15.38
CA GLU A 28 -28.06 2.27 16.22
C GLU A 28 -29.45 2.69 16.73
N LYS A 29 -29.59 3.97 17.12
CA LYS A 29 -30.85 4.54 17.60
C LYS A 29 -32.00 4.39 16.60
N ASP A 30 -31.71 4.36 15.31
CA ASP A 30 -32.71 4.26 14.26
C ASP A 30 -33.21 2.80 14.12
N PHE A 31 -32.37 1.82 14.46
CA PHE A 31 -32.71 0.38 14.47
C PHE A 31 -33.51 -0.05 15.72
N ILE A 32 -33.55 0.78 16.77
CA ILE A 32 -34.40 0.55 17.96
C ILE A 32 -35.64 1.44 17.98
N ASN A 33 -35.71 2.45 17.11
CA ASN A 33 -36.85 3.35 17.03
C ASN A 33 -38.07 2.62 16.43
N PRO A 34 -39.23 2.59 17.13
CA PRO A 34 -40.41 1.87 16.69
C PRO A 34 -40.95 2.35 15.32
N ASP A 35 -40.73 3.61 14.94
CA ASP A 35 -41.23 4.16 13.69
C ASP A 35 -40.37 3.76 12.47
N THR A 36 -39.07 3.52 12.67
CA THR A 36 -38.11 3.26 11.57
C THR A 36 -37.58 1.82 11.53
N LYS A 37 -37.56 1.12 12.67
CA LYS A 37 -36.95 -0.21 12.81
C LYS A 37 -37.43 -1.22 11.77
N ASP A 38 -38.74 -1.34 11.58
CA ASP A 38 -39.31 -2.34 10.68
C ASP A 38 -38.91 -2.07 9.21
N TYR A 39 -38.81 -0.80 8.83
CA TYR A 39 -38.33 -0.42 7.50
C TYR A 39 -36.84 -0.70 7.32
N LEU A 40 -36.01 -0.35 8.31
CA LEU A 40 -34.58 -0.60 8.25
C LEU A 40 -34.27 -2.09 8.16
N ASN A 41 -34.91 -2.92 9.00
CA ASN A 41 -34.76 -4.37 8.98
C ASN A 41 -35.24 -4.98 7.65
N LYS A 42 -36.24 -4.40 7.00
CA LYS A 42 -36.68 -4.83 5.68
C LYS A 42 -35.68 -4.48 4.58
N TYR A 43 -35.18 -3.24 4.55
CA TYR A 43 -34.41 -2.73 3.41
C TYR A 43 -32.90 -2.97 3.50
N ILE A 44 -32.38 -3.35 4.67
CA ILE A 44 -30.97 -3.75 4.80
C ILE A 44 -30.67 -5.12 4.18
N MET A 45 -31.71 -5.89 3.93
CA MET A 45 -31.62 -7.28 3.50
C MET A 45 -31.28 -7.41 2.01
N ARG A 46 -30.19 -8.12 1.73
CA ARG A 46 -29.76 -8.47 0.36
C ARG A 46 -29.78 -9.97 0.11
N ASN A 47 -29.33 -10.75 1.10
CA ASN A 47 -29.32 -12.21 1.07
C ASN A 47 -30.39 -12.74 2.05
N PRO A 48 -31.41 -13.48 1.59
CA PRO A 48 -32.47 -14.00 2.46
C PRO A 48 -31.99 -15.03 3.49
N ASN A 49 -30.77 -15.56 3.34
CA ASN A 49 -30.16 -16.51 4.28
C ASN A 49 -29.43 -15.85 5.46
N ILE A 50 -29.42 -14.52 5.56
CA ILE A 50 -28.77 -13.75 6.64
C ILE A 50 -29.86 -13.00 7.40
N SER A 51 -29.79 -12.89 8.74
CA SER A 51 -30.75 -12.08 9.49
C SER A 51 -30.51 -10.57 9.30
N PRO A 52 -31.56 -9.73 9.38
CA PRO A 52 -31.42 -8.27 9.33
C PRO A 52 -30.42 -7.74 10.36
N GLU A 53 -30.42 -8.31 11.56
CA GLU A 53 -29.52 -7.92 12.65
C GLU A 53 -28.05 -8.21 12.30
N ASN A 54 -27.76 -9.36 11.69
CA ASN A 54 -26.40 -9.69 11.25
C ASN A 54 -25.95 -8.80 10.09
N ALA A 55 -26.85 -8.50 9.16
CA ALA A 55 -26.57 -7.56 8.07
C ALA A 55 -26.27 -6.16 8.63
N ALA A 56 -27.04 -5.68 9.60
CA ALA A 56 -26.81 -4.40 10.26
C ALA A 56 -25.46 -4.37 11.00
N GLN A 57 -25.15 -5.41 11.76
CA GLN A 57 -23.89 -5.50 12.51
C GLN A 57 -22.68 -5.52 11.58
N PHE A 58 -22.77 -6.22 10.44
CA PHE A 58 -21.71 -6.22 9.43
C PHE A 58 -21.45 -4.81 8.89
N TRP A 59 -22.49 -4.08 8.50
CA TRP A 59 -22.32 -2.72 7.97
C TRP A 59 -21.80 -1.73 9.00
N ARG A 60 -22.19 -1.86 10.28
CA ARG A 60 -21.58 -1.07 11.37
C ARG A 60 -20.09 -1.35 11.50
N TYR A 61 -19.69 -2.63 11.44
CA TYR A 61 -18.29 -3.01 11.51
C TYR A 61 -17.49 -2.45 10.32
N ILE A 62 -18.01 -2.58 9.10
CA ILE A 62 -17.38 -1.96 7.92
C ILE A 62 -17.27 -0.44 8.08
N GLY A 63 -18.32 0.20 8.61
CA GLY A 63 -18.30 1.62 8.94
C GLY A 63 -17.16 1.97 9.91
N ASP A 64 -16.97 1.17 10.95
CA ASP A 64 -15.91 1.37 11.93
C ASP A 64 -14.50 1.24 11.33
N VAL A 65 -14.26 0.22 10.50
CA VAL A 65 -12.94 0.00 9.91
C VAL A 65 -12.64 0.87 8.69
N SER A 66 -13.66 1.50 8.09
CA SER A 66 -13.50 2.26 6.83
C SER A 66 -13.65 3.76 7.01
N VAL A 67 -14.62 4.23 7.83
CA VAL A 67 -15.00 5.66 7.88
C VAL A 67 -15.06 6.26 9.29
N SER A 68 -14.65 5.53 10.32
CA SER A 68 -14.57 6.08 11.68
C SER A 68 -13.36 7.00 11.87
N ALA A 69 -13.34 7.73 12.99
CA ALA A 69 -12.15 8.47 13.40
C ALA A 69 -10.95 7.52 13.62
N THR A 70 -11.21 6.33 14.18
CA THR A 70 -10.18 5.31 14.40
C THR A 70 -9.62 4.80 13.08
N SER A 71 -10.47 4.51 12.09
CA SER A 71 -9.99 4.03 10.79
C SER A 71 -9.14 5.07 10.07
N GLY A 72 -9.50 6.36 10.17
CA GLY A 72 -8.68 7.45 9.63
C GLY A 72 -7.27 7.46 10.24
N VAL A 73 -7.17 7.34 11.56
CA VAL A 73 -5.87 7.24 12.26
C VAL A 73 -5.11 5.98 11.84
N SER A 74 -5.79 4.83 11.81
CA SER A 74 -5.21 3.54 11.43
C SER A 74 -4.69 3.55 10.00
N LEU A 75 -5.39 4.18 9.04
CA LEU A 75 -4.98 4.22 7.64
C LEU A 75 -3.65 4.96 7.46
N PHE A 76 -3.50 6.13 8.09
CA PHE A 76 -2.23 6.88 8.09
C PHE A 76 -1.14 6.14 8.86
N GLY A 77 -1.49 5.52 10.00
CA GLY A 77 -0.57 4.71 10.80
C GLY A 77 -0.05 3.50 10.03
N ASN A 78 -0.90 2.82 9.25
CA ASN A 78 -0.51 1.68 8.44
C ASN A 78 0.39 2.09 7.26
N TYR A 79 0.16 3.26 6.68
CA TYR A 79 0.97 3.76 5.55
C TYR A 79 2.35 4.28 5.99
N HIS A 80 2.44 4.96 7.15
CA HIS A 80 3.68 5.58 7.65
C HIS A 80 4.34 4.84 8.82
N GLY A 81 3.73 3.76 9.31
CA GLY A 81 4.24 2.98 10.43
C GLY A 81 5.60 2.37 10.09
N GLY A 82 6.65 2.81 10.79
CA GLY A 82 8.03 2.40 10.50
C GLY A 82 8.75 3.23 9.42
N GLY A 83 8.09 4.28 8.89
CA GLY A 83 8.59 5.15 7.84
C GLY A 83 7.69 5.12 6.59
N SER A 84 7.73 6.18 5.78
CA SER A 84 7.03 6.21 4.49
C SER A 84 7.52 5.09 3.56
N PRO A 85 6.74 4.60 2.59
CA PRO A 85 7.13 3.46 1.74
C PRO A 85 8.51 3.59 1.08
N VAL A 86 8.91 4.81 0.69
CA VAL A 86 10.26 5.08 0.15
C VAL A 86 11.40 4.69 1.09
N MET A 87 11.20 4.76 2.41
CA MET A 87 12.20 4.38 3.40
C MET A 87 12.56 2.91 3.30
N GLU A 88 11.62 2.05 2.92
CA GLU A 88 11.91 0.65 2.66
C GLU A 88 12.86 0.48 1.48
N SER A 89 12.57 1.13 0.35
CA SER A 89 13.43 1.08 -0.84
C SER A 89 14.84 1.55 -0.51
N ILE A 90 14.97 2.60 0.30
CA ILE A 90 16.26 3.09 0.80
C ILE A 90 16.95 2.04 1.67
N ALA A 91 16.24 1.45 2.63
CA ALA A 91 16.78 0.43 3.53
C ALA A 91 17.26 -0.82 2.76
N ILE A 92 16.45 -1.34 1.84
CA ILE A 92 16.80 -2.47 0.98
C ILE A 92 18.03 -2.13 0.15
N THR A 93 18.03 -0.99 -0.55
CA THR A 93 19.12 -0.60 -1.45
C THR A 93 20.44 -0.40 -0.69
N SER A 94 20.39 0.19 0.51
CA SER A 94 21.59 0.45 1.31
C SER A 94 22.17 -0.80 1.97
N GLN A 95 21.34 -1.80 2.27
CA GLN A 95 21.77 -3.04 2.93
C GLN A 95 22.06 -4.17 1.94
N TYR A 96 21.58 -4.07 0.69
CA TYR A 96 21.82 -5.06 -0.34
C TYR A 96 23.19 -4.88 -0.97
N ASP A 97 23.98 -5.96 -1.00
CA ASP A 97 25.31 -5.95 -1.60
C ASP A 97 25.22 -6.01 -3.14
N ILE A 98 24.98 -4.84 -3.74
CA ILE A 98 24.85 -4.65 -5.19
C ILE A 98 26.15 -5.02 -5.93
N GLU A 99 27.32 -4.80 -5.32
CA GLU A 99 28.60 -5.02 -5.99
C GLU A 99 28.82 -6.50 -6.29
N SER A 100 28.55 -7.42 -5.36
CA SER A 100 28.68 -8.84 -5.68
C SER A 100 27.70 -9.31 -6.77
N ARG A 101 26.52 -8.68 -6.90
CA ARG A 101 25.57 -8.99 -7.98
C ARG A 101 26.08 -8.48 -9.32
N LYS A 102 26.71 -7.30 -9.35
CA LYS A 102 27.40 -6.80 -10.54
C LYS A 102 28.50 -7.76 -10.98
N GLU A 103 29.33 -8.25 -10.06
CA GLU A 103 30.41 -9.21 -10.38
C GLU A 103 29.88 -10.51 -10.98
N ILE A 104 28.77 -11.04 -10.43
CA ILE A 104 28.10 -12.22 -11.00
C ILE A 104 27.67 -11.96 -12.45
N VAL A 105 27.03 -10.82 -12.71
CA VAL A 105 26.56 -10.46 -14.06
C VAL A 105 27.73 -10.28 -15.02
N LYS A 106 28.78 -9.56 -14.62
CA LYS A 106 29.99 -9.35 -15.45
C LYS A 106 30.62 -10.68 -15.84
N ARG A 107 30.78 -11.59 -14.89
CA ARG A 107 31.35 -12.91 -15.13
C ARG A 107 30.51 -13.73 -16.12
N ILE A 108 29.19 -13.72 -15.99
CA ILE A 108 28.29 -14.45 -16.89
C ILE A 108 28.28 -13.84 -18.29
N ALA A 109 28.31 -12.51 -18.38
CA ALA A 109 28.29 -11.78 -19.65
C ALA A 109 29.66 -11.69 -20.35
N GLY A 110 30.74 -12.12 -19.70
CA GLY A 110 32.11 -12.00 -20.24
C GLY A 110 32.64 -10.56 -20.25
N ILE A 111 32.14 -9.69 -19.37
CA ILE A 111 32.59 -8.30 -19.26
C ILE A 111 33.92 -8.27 -18.49
N ASN A 112 34.95 -7.66 -19.10
CA ASN A 112 36.25 -7.41 -18.47
C ASN A 112 36.42 -5.92 -18.14
N ASP A 113 36.47 -5.58 -16.86
CA ASP A 113 36.68 -4.20 -16.41
C ASP A 113 38.08 -3.65 -16.66
N GLU A 114 39.08 -4.51 -16.89
CA GLU A 114 40.43 -4.07 -17.24
C GLU A 114 40.44 -3.23 -18.52
N LEU A 115 39.58 -3.56 -19.49
CA LEU A 115 39.38 -2.79 -20.72
C LEU A 115 38.90 -1.36 -20.44
N ASN A 116 38.08 -1.19 -19.40
CA ASN A 116 37.60 0.14 -19.00
C ASN A 116 38.72 0.97 -18.35
N GLU A 117 39.61 0.33 -17.59
CA GLU A 117 40.74 0.99 -16.95
C GLU A 117 41.82 1.42 -17.97
N GLU A 118 42.04 0.62 -19.01
CA GLU A 118 42.90 1.00 -20.15
C GLU A 118 42.37 2.26 -20.84
N MET A 119 41.07 2.29 -21.16
CA MET A 119 40.43 3.45 -21.79
C MET A 119 40.48 4.73 -20.93
N LYS A 120 40.38 4.61 -19.60
CA LYS A 120 40.49 5.76 -18.68
C LYS A 120 41.90 6.35 -18.71
N LYS A 121 42.93 5.50 -18.71
CA LYS A 121 44.34 5.93 -18.81
C LYS A 121 44.61 6.67 -20.11
N GLU A 122 44.17 6.13 -21.24
CA GLU A 122 44.30 6.79 -22.54
C GLU A 122 43.64 8.17 -22.57
N LYS A 123 42.43 8.30 -22.03
CA LYS A 123 41.72 9.59 -21.95
C LYS A 123 42.45 10.62 -21.09
N ASN A 124 42.99 10.22 -19.94
CA ASN A 124 43.73 11.13 -19.06
C ASN A 124 45.01 11.64 -19.73
N VAL A 125 45.75 10.76 -20.41
CA VAL A 125 46.93 11.14 -21.19
C VAL A 125 46.57 12.16 -22.28
N ILE A 126 45.48 11.94 -23.01
CA ILE A 126 44.99 12.88 -24.03
C ILE A 126 44.62 14.24 -23.42
N LEU A 127 44.01 14.26 -22.24
CA LEU A 127 43.63 15.49 -21.54
C LEU A 127 44.86 16.30 -21.10
N GLU A 128 45.84 15.64 -20.49
CA GLU A 128 47.09 16.28 -20.05
C GLU A 128 47.88 16.84 -21.24
N THR A 129 47.91 16.12 -22.36
CA THR A 129 48.60 16.57 -23.58
C THR A 129 47.90 17.77 -24.25
N LYS A 130 46.61 17.99 -24.01
CA LYS A 130 45.86 19.15 -24.53
C LYS A 130 45.91 20.38 -23.61
N LEU A 131 46.32 20.21 -22.36
CA LEU A 131 46.41 21.28 -21.36
C LEU A 131 47.84 21.82 -21.19
N ALA A 132 48.84 21.15 -21.77
CA ALA A 132 50.22 21.63 -21.92
C ALA A 132 50.40 22.42 -23.22
#